data_AF-A0A0C2VDK0-F1
#
_entry.id   AF-A0A0C2VDK0-F1
#
_cell.length_a   1.000
_cell.length_b   1.000
_cell.length_c   1.000
_cell.angle_alpha   90.00
_cell.angle_beta   90.00
_cell.angle_gamma   90.00
#
_symmetry.space_group_name_H-M   'P 1'
#
loop_
_entity.id
_entity.type
_entity.pdbx_description
1 polymer ?
#
loop_
_entity_poly.entity_id
_entity_poly.type
_entity_poly.pdbx_seq_one_letter_code
_entity_poly.pdbx_strand_id
1 'polypeptide(L)'
;MRNITYTLFLAFGLVACGGGGGTTSIDANTTPKPLIDSSLLYDGKVAKLQDPYRQYLWHIEAPTNRTFGYNYAITQDSSANVAKAWEITKGEGIAIAIIDNGFEANHEDLKDNIVLTYSVINENDEVSSEGLGTHGTAVAGIVAAVSNSVGTIGVAPKAKIVLIQDSQLTTDADTLKAFEYAQKSGARVINCSWGTNNVSDAVAHKIKELYDEGIVVVFASGNDGYSLDRYGINDESELAFVLGVGSSSESNTRSSYSSYGDSIDILAPAGERIGIVATDDYGAYQLGLHEGILEDGYTFFRVHRHRLLLSQV
;
A
#
# COMPACT_ATOMS: atom_id res chain seq x y z
N MET A 1 17.40 -2.60 19.99
CA MET A 1 17.48 -3.94 19.34
C MET A 1 16.16 -4.70 19.30
N ARG A 2 15.32 -4.75 20.35
CA ARG A 2 13.99 -5.41 20.27
C ARG A 2 12.97 -4.72 19.34
N ASN A 3 13.10 -3.43 19.08
CA ASN A 3 12.17 -2.69 18.20
C ASN A 3 12.39 -2.97 16.71
N ILE A 4 13.62 -3.28 16.28
CA ILE A 4 13.95 -3.51 14.86
C ILE A 4 13.27 -4.76 14.32
N THR A 5 13.13 -5.81 15.14
CA THR A 5 12.44 -7.04 14.74
C THR A 5 10.95 -6.81 14.48
N TYR A 6 10.28 -5.97 15.28
CA TYR A 6 8.88 -5.59 15.05
C TYR A 6 8.71 -4.66 13.85
N THR A 7 9.67 -3.75 13.64
CA THR A 7 9.72 -2.85 12.48
C THR A 7 9.88 -3.61 11.15
N LEU A 8 10.73 -4.64 11.10
CA LEU A 8 10.84 -5.53 9.94
C LEU A 8 9.57 -6.35 9.71
N PHE A 9 8.93 -6.85 10.79
CA PHE A 9 7.70 -7.64 10.67
C PHE A 9 6.53 -6.87 10.04
N LEU A 10 6.46 -5.56 10.30
CA LEU A 10 5.45 -4.67 9.72
C LEU A 10 5.82 -4.30 8.28
N ALA A 11 7.10 -4.06 7.98
CA ALA A 11 7.60 -3.74 6.64
C ALA A 11 7.28 -4.83 5.59
N PHE A 12 7.17 -6.10 5.99
CA PHE A 12 6.85 -7.22 5.08
C PHE A 12 5.49 -7.11 4.36
N GLY A 13 4.54 -6.34 4.92
CA GLY A 13 3.24 -6.11 4.28
C GLY A 13 3.08 -4.75 3.60
N LEU A 14 4.03 -3.82 3.78
CA LEU A 14 3.87 -2.43 3.36
C LEU A 14 4.12 -2.20 1.87
N VAL A 15 4.74 -3.17 1.20
CA VAL A 15 5.30 -2.99 -0.16
C VAL A 15 4.65 -3.89 -1.20
N ALA A 16 3.50 -4.46 -0.84
CA ALA A 16 2.58 -5.05 -1.80
C ALA A 16 1.92 -4.01 -2.74
N CYS A 17 2.50 -2.82 -2.90
CA CYS A 17 2.35 -2.04 -4.13
C CYS A 17 3.62 -2.06 -4.98
N GLY A 18 4.35 -3.17 -5.02
CA GLY A 18 5.18 -3.50 -6.18
C GLY A 18 4.36 -3.73 -7.45
N GLY A 19 3.23 -3.01 -7.67
CA GLY A 19 2.15 -3.50 -8.52
C GLY A 19 0.89 -2.69 -8.85
N GLY A 20 0.83 -1.34 -8.88
CA GLY A 20 -0.26 -0.72 -9.64
C GLY A 20 -0.49 0.78 -9.51
N GLY A 21 0.28 1.56 -10.26
CA GLY A 21 -0.11 2.93 -10.63
C GLY A 21 -0.65 2.97 -12.06
N GLY A 22 -1.96 3.13 -12.26
CA GLY A 22 -2.49 3.87 -13.43
C GLY A 22 -3.96 3.65 -13.86
N THR A 23 -4.72 4.75 -13.80
CA THR A 23 -5.62 5.42 -14.76
C THR A 23 -6.59 4.72 -15.73
N THR A 24 -6.91 3.43 -15.64
CA THR A 24 -8.17 2.99 -16.28
C THR A 24 -9.25 2.88 -15.23
N SER A 25 -10.30 3.69 -15.35
CA SER A 25 -11.58 3.49 -14.70
C SER A 25 -12.03 2.06 -14.96
N ILE A 26 -11.74 1.15 -14.03
CA ILE A 26 -12.40 -0.14 -14.01
C ILE A 26 -13.79 0.18 -13.51
N ASP A 27 -14.77 -0.01 -14.39
CA ASP A 27 -16.18 0.05 -14.07
C ASP A 27 -16.41 -0.75 -12.78
N ALA A 28 -16.93 -0.09 -11.74
CA ALA A 28 -17.23 -0.65 -10.42
C ALA A 28 -18.07 -1.95 -10.53
N ASN A 29 -18.69 -2.17 -11.69
CA ASN A 29 -19.44 -3.37 -12.06
C ASN A 29 -18.61 -4.64 -12.32
N THR A 30 -17.28 -4.59 -12.43
CA THR A 30 -16.43 -5.79 -12.65
C THR A 30 -15.62 -6.22 -11.42
N THR A 31 -15.64 -5.41 -10.36
CA THR A 31 -15.23 -5.84 -9.03
C THR A 31 -16.28 -6.80 -8.48
N PRO A 32 -15.92 -7.95 -7.88
CA PRO A 32 -16.89 -8.88 -7.35
C PRO A 32 -17.63 -8.18 -6.23
N LYS A 33 -18.87 -7.78 -6.49
CA LYS A 33 -19.74 -7.18 -5.48
C LYS A 33 -19.88 -8.20 -4.35
N PRO A 34 -19.62 -7.83 -3.08
CA PRO A 34 -19.84 -8.73 -1.97
C PRO A 34 -21.29 -9.19 -2.01
N LEU A 35 -21.50 -10.48 -2.30
CA LEU A 35 -22.75 -11.09 -1.89
C LEU A 35 -22.65 -11.13 -0.37
N ILE A 36 -23.46 -10.33 0.32
CA ILE A 36 -23.71 -10.57 1.75
C ILE A 36 -24.29 -11.98 1.79
N ASP A 37 -23.46 -12.93 2.20
CA ASP A 37 -23.92 -14.28 2.44
C ASP A 37 -24.88 -14.20 3.63
N SER A 38 -26.16 -14.37 3.35
CA SER A 38 -27.20 -14.43 4.37
C SER A 38 -26.99 -15.58 5.36
N SER A 39 -26.07 -16.52 5.08
CA SER A 39 -25.63 -17.54 6.04
C SER A 39 -24.73 -16.99 7.16
N LEU A 40 -24.18 -15.78 7.03
CA LEU A 40 -23.48 -15.06 8.11
C LEU A 40 -24.46 -14.44 9.14
N LEU A 41 -25.78 -14.57 8.91
CA LEU A 41 -26.84 -14.24 9.86
C LEU A 41 -27.08 -15.41 10.81
N TYR A 42 -26.18 -15.64 11.77
CA TYR A 42 -26.48 -16.54 12.89
C TYR A 42 -27.25 -15.77 13.97
N ASP A 43 -28.50 -16.17 14.23
CA ASP A 43 -29.34 -15.71 15.35
C ASP A 43 -29.82 -14.25 15.32
N GLY A 44 -30.05 -13.66 14.13
CA GLY A 44 -30.67 -12.32 14.02
C GLY A 44 -29.87 -11.17 14.66
N LYS A 45 -28.65 -11.44 15.11
CA LYS A 45 -27.65 -10.46 15.51
C LYS A 45 -26.67 -10.39 14.34
N VAL A 46 -26.48 -9.20 13.79
CA VAL A 46 -25.33 -8.94 12.94
C VAL A 46 -24.11 -9.27 13.78
N ALA A 47 -23.44 -10.39 13.51
CA ALA A 47 -22.06 -10.52 13.91
C ALA A 47 -21.38 -9.32 13.26
N LYS A 48 -21.08 -8.27 14.03
CA LYS A 48 -20.31 -7.13 13.55
C LYS A 48 -19.02 -7.73 13.01
N LEU A 49 -18.93 -7.89 11.69
CA LEU A 49 -17.68 -8.23 11.05
C LEU A 49 -16.75 -7.07 11.41
N GLN A 50 -15.64 -7.40 12.07
CA GLN A 50 -14.83 -6.38 12.70
C GLN A 50 -14.28 -5.37 11.69
N ASP A 51 -14.21 -5.69 10.39
CA ASP A 51 -14.07 -4.80 9.24
C ASP A 51 -14.68 -5.56 8.02
N PRO A 52 -15.68 -5.01 7.29
CA PRO A 52 -16.54 -5.78 6.37
C PRO A 52 -15.80 -6.40 5.17
N TYR A 53 -14.70 -5.80 4.72
CA TYR A 53 -13.94 -6.30 3.56
C TYR A 53 -12.80 -7.25 3.92
N ARG A 54 -12.55 -7.53 5.21
CA ARG A 54 -11.46 -8.41 5.66
C ARG A 54 -11.45 -9.77 4.95
N GLN A 55 -12.63 -10.33 4.66
CA GLN A 55 -12.77 -11.62 3.97
C GLN A 55 -12.22 -11.65 2.53
N TYR A 56 -11.94 -10.48 1.93
CA TYR A 56 -11.37 -10.32 0.59
C TYR A 56 -9.89 -9.93 0.62
N LEU A 57 -9.31 -9.65 1.80
CA LEU A 57 -7.92 -9.25 1.98
C LEU A 57 -6.98 -10.47 1.96
N TRP A 58 -6.91 -11.15 0.83
CA TRP A 58 -6.10 -12.37 0.68
C TRP A 58 -4.60 -12.15 0.91
N HIS A 59 -4.13 -10.90 0.83
CA HIS A 59 -2.75 -10.53 1.16
C HIS A 59 -2.49 -10.56 2.68
N ILE A 60 -3.51 -10.34 3.51
CA ILE A 60 -3.43 -10.40 4.98
C ILE A 60 -3.44 -11.85 5.46
N GLU A 61 -4.39 -12.65 4.98
CA GLU A 61 -4.56 -14.04 5.39
C GLU A 61 -5.21 -14.87 4.28
N ALA A 62 -5.06 -16.19 4.34
CA ALA A 62 -5.76 -17.09 3.43
C ALA A 62 -7.27 -16.78 3.41
N PRO A 63 -7.92 -16.72 2.23
CA PRO A 63 -9.32 -16.30 2.12
C PRO A 63 -10.24 -17.05 3.08
N THR A 64 -10.87 -16.32 4.00
CA THR A 64 -11.89 -16.89 4.87
C THR A 64 -13.19 -17.16 4.11
N ASN A 65 -13.44 -16.38 3.05
CA ASN A 65 -14.49 -16.65 2.07
C ASN A 65 -14.01 -17.71 1.06
N ARG A 66 -14.47 -18.96 1.26
CA ARG A 66 -14.08 -20.11 0.42
C ARG A 66 -14.51 -19.95 -1.04
N THR A 67 -15.64 -19.30 -1.30
CA THR A 67 -16.14 -19.05 -2.66
C THR A 67 -15.23 -18.07 -3.39
N PHE A 68 -14.82 -17.00 -2.71
CA PHE A 68 -13.82 -16.05 -3.24
C PHE A 68 -12.49 -16.75 -3.53
N GLY A 69 -11.95 -17.49 -2.55
CA GLY A 69 -10.70 -18.24 -2.75
C GLY A 69 -10.77 -19.23 -3.93
N TYR A 70 -11.87 -19.99 -4.04
CA TYR A 70 -12.07 -20.96 -5.10
C TYR A 70 -12.26 -20.31 -6.48
N ASN A 71 -13.13 -19.31 -6.61
CA ASN A 71 -13.41 -18.63 -7.88
C ASN A 71 -12.17 -17.94 -8.46
N TYR A 72 -11.27 -17.49 -7.58
CA TYR A 72 -10.06 -16.80 -7.99
C TYR A 72 -8.81 -17.68 -7.99
N ALA A 73 -8.94 -18.96 -7.61
CA ALA A 73 -7.83 -19.91 -7.49
C ALA A 73 -6.69 -19.37 -6.60
N ILE A 74 -7.05 -18.73 -5.49
CA ILE A 74 -6.08 -18.17 -4.54
C ILE A 74 -5.43 -19.32 -3.78
N THR A 75 -4.11 -19.40 -3.85
CA THR A 75 -3.33 -20.42 -3.16
C THR A 75 -3.34 -20.17 -1.66
N GLN A 76 -3.50 -21.22 -0.86
CA GLN A 76 -3.63 -21.09 0.60
C GLN A 76 -2.43 -20.38 1.25
N ASP A 77 -1.23 -20.56 0.70
CA ASP A 77 0.01 -20.00 1.21
C ASP A 77 0.46 -18.72 0.47
N SER A 78 -0.40 -18.09 -0.34
CA SER A 78 -0.06 -16.86 -1.07
C SER A 78 -0.18 -15.57 -0.25
N SER A 79 -0.68 -15.66 0.99
CA SER A 79 -0.82 -14.49 1.88
C SER A 79 0.47 -14.21 2.67
N ALA A 80 0.61 -12.98 3.18
CA ALA A 80 1.69 -12.62 4.09
C ALA A 80 1.49 -13.12 5.54
N ASN A 81 0.40 -13.86 5.82
CA ASN A 81 0.06 -14.39 7.16
C ASN A 81 0.00 -13.31 8.27
N VAL A 82 -0.38 -12.09 7.92
CA VAL A 82 -0.45 -10.91 8.80
C VAL A 82 -1.41 -11.14 9.97
N ALA A 83 -2.51 -11.88 9.76
CA ALA A 83 -3.44 -12.19 10.86
C ALA A 83 -2.78 -12.94 12.02
N LYS A 84 -1.78 -13.80 11.75
CA LYS A 84 -0.98 -14.45 12.80
C LYS A 84 -0.01 -13.47 13.46
N ALA A 85 0.54 -12.52 12.69
CA ALA A 85 1.40 -11.47 13.24
C ALA A 85 0.66 -10.57 14.24
N TRP A 86 -0.63 -10.32 14.01
CA TRP A 86 -1.49 -9.55 14.92
C TRP A 86 -1.68 -10.15 16.31
N GLU A 87 -1.42 -11.45 16.48
CA GLU A 87 -1.41 -12.10 17.81
C GLU A 87 -0.20 -11.64 18.64
N ILE A 88 0.84 -11.11 17.98
CA ILE A 88 2.07 -10.62 18.60
C ILE A 88 2.06 -9.09 18.69
N THR A 89 1.74 -8.39 17.59
CA THR A 89 1.64 -6.92 17.55
C THR A 89 0.77 -6.47 16.38
N LYS A 90 0.15 -5.29 16.53
CA LYS A 90 -0.61 -4.61 15.46
C LYS A 90 0.06 -3.28 15.04
N GLY A 91 1.33 -3.08 15.41
CA GLY A 91 2.10 -1.89 15.07
C GLY A 91 2.11 -0.79 16.14
N GLU A 92 1.66 -1.09 17.36
CA GLU A 92 1.63 -0.10 18.45
C GLU A 92 3.00 0.55 18.69
N GLY A 93 3.03 1.89 18.76
CA GLY A 93 4.25 2.65 19.06
C GLY A 93 5.23 2.81 17.91
N ILE A 94 4.88 2.36 16.70
CA ILE A 94 5.66 2.58 15.48
C ILE A 94 5.00 3.67 14.63
N ALA A 95 5.82 4.60 14.14
CA ALA A 95 5.44 5.57 13.12
C ALA A 95 6.02 5.15 11.75
N ILE A 96 5.19 5.21 10.71
CA ILE A 96 5.52 4.86 9.33
C ILE A 96 5.28 6.08 8.45
N ALA A 97 6.30 6.57 7.76
CA ALA A 97 6.13 7.60 6.75
C ALA A 97 5.79 6.95 5.40
N ILE A 98 4.80 7.51 4.71
CA ILE A 98 4.39 7.09 3.37
C ILE A 98 4.62 8.28 2.46
N ILE A 99 5.57 8.14 1.53
CA ILE A 99 5.88 9.15 0.53
C ILE A 99 5.19 8.76 -0.76
N ASP A 100 4.16 9.50 -1.15
CA ASP A 100 3.32 9.22 -2.32
C ASP A 100 2.64 10.50 -2.84
N ASN A 101 1.83 10.45 -3.90
CA ASN A 101 1.33 11.65 -4.58
C ASN A 101 -0.04 12.17 -4.13
N GLY A 102 -0.92 11.32 -3.60
CA GLY A 102 -2.30 11.68 -3.32
C GLY A 102 -2.86 11.00 -2.07
N PHE A 103 -3.38 11.81 -1.14
CA PHE A 103 -3.88 11.34 0.15
C PHE A 103 -5.23 11.96 0.51
N GLU A 104 -6.20 11.11 0.89
CA GLU A 104 -7.45 11.53 1.54
C GLU A 104 -7.26 11.47 3.07
N ALA A 105 -6.79 12.57 3.66
CA ALA A 105 -6.43 12.62 5.07
C ALA A 105 -7.65 12.50 6.02
N ASN A 106 -8.88 12.75 5.54
CA ASN A 106 -10.09 12.62 6.35
C ASN A 106 -10.79 11.28 6.16
N HIS A 107 -10.18 10.32 5.44
CA HIS A 107 -10.78 9.01 5.20
C HIS A 107 -11.14 8.32 6.52
N GLU A 108 -12.37 7.83 6.63
CA GLU A 108 -12.91 7.26 7.87
C GLU A 108 -12.16 6.00 8.36
N ASP A 109 -11.56 5.27 7.42
CA ASP A 109 -10.73 4.09 7.67
C ASP A 109 -9.24 4.44 7.95
N LEU A 110 -8.82 5.71 7.89
CA LEU A 110 -7.41 6.13 8.04
C LEU A 110 -7.16 7.18 9.12
N LYS A 111 -8.05 8.16 9.25
CA LYS A 111 -7.83 9.40 10.01
C LYS A 111 -7.35 9.20 11.45
N ASP A 112 -7.79 8.14 12.13
CA ASP A 112 -7.41 7.87 13.52
C ASP A 112 -5.95 7.39 13.67
N ASN A 113 -5.34 6.92 12.58
CA ASN A 113 -3.94 6.52 12.51
C ASN A 113 -3.02 7.58 11.91
N ILE A 114 -3.54 8.60 11.23
CA ILE A 114 -2.75 9.72 10.71
C ILE A 114 -2.33 10.63 11.87
N VAL A 115 -1.03 10.87 12.03
CA VAL A 115 -0.50 11.78 13.07
C VAL A 115 0.09 13.06 12.52
N LEU A 116 0.59 13.03 11.28
CA LEU A 116 1.19 14.15 10.59
C LEU A 116 0.92 14.02 9.09
N THR A 117 0.80 15.16 8.43
CA THR A 117 0.67 15.29 6.97
C THR A 117 1.63 16.38 6.52
N TYR A 118 2.21 16.22 5.33
CA TYR A 118 3.11 17.22 4.75
C TYR A 118 3.08 17.17 3.23
N SER A 119 2.88 18.31 2.60
CA SER A 119 3.04 18.49 1.16
C SER A 119 4.42 19.06 0.86
N VAL A 120 5.23 18.30 0.15
CA VAL A 120 6.56 18.75 -0.33
C VAL A 120 6.41 19.90 -1.34
N ILE A 121 5.34 19.85 -2.14
CA ILE A 121 5.04 20.84 -3.19
C ILE A 121 4.65 22.18 -2.59
N ASN A 122 3.73 22.16 -1.62
CA ASN A 122 3.18 23.38 -1.01
C ASN A 122 3.95 23.81 0.24
N GLU A 123 4.87 22.98 0.72
CA GLU A 123 5.65 23.14 1.95
C GLU A 123 4.79 23.45 3.19
N ASN A 124 3.66 22.75 3.31
CA ASN A 124 2.70 22.89 4.41
C ASN A 124 2.11 21.53 4.81
N ASP A 125 1.21 21.52 5.80
CA ASP A 125 0.60 20.27 6.28
C ASP A 125 -0.67 19.86 5.48
N GLU A 126 -1.00 20.56 4.39
CA GLU A 126 -2.20 20.32 3.59
C GLU A 126 -1.92 19.34 2.46
N VAL A 127 -2.43 18.11 2.61
CA VAL A 127 -2.37 17.06 1.59
C VAL A 127 -3.76 16.84 0.97
N SER A 128 -3.80 16.40 -0.29
CA SER A 128 -5.02 16.16 -1.05
C SER A 128 -4.83 15.02 -2.06
N SER A 129 -5.90 14.27 -2.31
CA SER A 129 -5.99 13.31 -3.43
C SER A 129 -6.53 13.96 -4.71
N GLU A 130 -7.11 15.17 -4.63
CA GLU A 130 -7.80 15.83 -5.75
C GLU A 130 -6.85 16.08 -6.94
N GLY A 131 -7.17 15.47 -8.08
CA GLY A 131 -6.37 15.62 -9.30
C GLY A 131 -5.00 14.93 -9.27
N LEU A 132 -4.65 14.26 -8.15
CA LEU A 132 -3.36 13.60 -7.95
C LEU A 132 -3.46 12.08 -7.92
N GLY A 133 -4.67 11.54 -7.76
CA GLY A 133 -4.95 10.11 -7.79
C GLY A 133 -5.12 9.52 -6.39
N THR A 134 -5.36 8.21 -6.35
CA THR A 134 -5.82 7.49 -5.15
C THR A 134 -4.75 6.57 -4.56
N HIS A 135 -3.56 6.57 -5.18
CA HIS A 135 -2.50 5.61 -4.92
C HIS A 135 -1.96 5.72 -3.50
N GLY A 136 -1.62 6.93 -3.04
CA GLY A 136 -1.16 7.16 -1.67
C GLY A 136 -2.19 6.75 -0.62
N THR A 137 -3.48 7.08 -0.82
CA THR A 137 -4.57 6.62 0.06
C THR A 137 -4.68 5.10 0.12
N ALA A 138 -4.57 4.41 -1.03
CA ALA A 138 -4.61 2.95 -1.09
C ALA A 138 -3.41 2.32 -0.38
N VAL A 139 -2.21 2.85 -0.59
CA VAL A 139 -0.99 2.44 0.12
C VAL A 139 -1.16 2.65 1.63
N ALA A 140 -1.67 3.81 2.06
CA ALA A 140 -1.96 4.09 3.46
C ALA A 140 -2.97 3.12 4.07
N GLY A 141 -3.99 2.73 3.30
CA GLY A 141 -4.96 1.69 3.67
C GLY A 141 -4.31 0.34 3.94
N ILE A 142 -3.50 -0.13 2.99
CA ILE A 142 -2.77 -1.40 3.12
C ILE A 142 -1.84 -1.34 4.34
N VAL A 143 -1.18 -0.21 4.57
CA VAL A 143 -0.26 -0.02 5.69
C VAL A 143 -1.00 -0.03 7.03
N ALA A 144 -2.02 0.81 7.21
CA ALA A 144 -2.56 1.12 8.53
C ALA A 144 -4.05 1.52 8.55
N ALA A 145 -4.88 0.98 7.63
CA ALA A 145 -6.33 1.08 7.81
C ALA A 145 -6.74 0.58 9.21
N VAL A 146 -7.61 1.36 9.85
CA VAL A 146 -7.98 1.21 11.26
C VAL A 146 -8.93 0.04 11.40
N SER A 147 -8.73 -0.85 12.38
CA SER A 147 -9.76 -1.83 12.70
C SER A 147 -10.92 -1.18 13.45
N ASN A 148 -11.89 -0.62 12.72
CA ASN A 148 -12.98 0.20 13.24
C ASN A 148 -14.37 -0.22 12.73
N SER A 149 -14.49 -1.39 12.09
CA SER A 149 -15.74 -1.90 11.49
C SER A 149 -16.23 -1.12 10.29
N VAL A 150 -15.35 -0.35 9.67
CA VAL A 150 -15.54 0.31 8.40
C VAL A 150 -14.48 -0.20 7.44
N GLY A 151 -14.80 -0.27 6.16
CA GLY A 151 -13.77 -0.53 5.14
C GLY A 151 -12.93 -1.79 5.37
N THR A 152 -11.63 -1.59 5.29
CA THR A 152 -10.59 -2.63 5.25
C THR A 152 -9.87 -2.70 6.60
N ILE A 153 -8.74 -3.41 6.65
CA ILE A 153 -7.86 -3.40 7.81
C ILE A 153 -6.42 -3.48 7.32
N GLY A 154 -5.58 -2.56 7.79
CA GLY A 154 -4.19 -2.48 7.36
C GLY A 154 -3.32 -3.56 7.99
N VAL A 155 -2.11 -3.74 7.47
CA VAL A 155 -1.10 -4.65 8.01
C VAL A 155 -0.73 -4.28 9.45
N ALA A 156 -0.66 -2.98 9.73
CA ALA A 156 -0.30 -2.40 11.00
C ALA A 156 -1.43 -1.48 11.51
N PRO A 157 -2.61 -2.03 11.87
CA PRO A 157 -3.82 -1.23 12.10
C PRO A 157 -3.77 -0.36 13.37
N LYS A 158 -2.70 -0.46 14.17
CA LYS A 158 -2.42 0.43 15.31
C LYS A 158 -1.08 1.16 15.22
N ALA A 159 -0.40 1.09 14.07
CA ALA A 159 0.71 1.99 13.79
C ALA A 159 0.18 3.41 13.56
N LYS A 160 1.07 4.39 13.71
CA LYS A 160 0.81 5.76 13.31
C LYS A 160 1.44 6.01 11.94
N ILE A 161 0.75 6.76 11.10
CA ILE A 161 1.23 7.09 9.77
C ILE A 161 1.46 8.59 9.61
N VAL A 162 2.55 8.90 8.89
CA VAL A 162 2.92 10.24 8.45
C VAL A 162 2.75 10.26 6.95
N LEU A 163 1.83 11.07 6.44
CA LEU A 163 1.56 11.16 5.00
C LEU A 163 2.40 12.28 4.40
N ILE A 164 3.29 11.94 3.48
CA ILE A 164 4.19 12.90 2.84
C ILE A 164 3.85 12.93 1.36
N GLN A 165 3.10 13.96 0.97
CA GLN A 165 2.69 14.18 -0.39
C GLN A 165 3.85 14.73 -1.21
N ASP A 166 4.36 13.90 -2.11
CA ASP A 166 5.33 14.27 -3.13
C ASP A 166 4.64 14.65 -4.44
N SER A 167 5.39 15.21 -5.37
CA SER A 167 4.91 15.56 -6.70
C SER A 167 4.88 14.36 -7.65
N GLN A 168 4.03 14.42 -8.68
CA GLN A 168 4.01 13.41 -9.76
C GLN A 168 5.31 13.39 -10.59
N LEU A 169 6.11 14.46 -10.51
CA LEU A 169 7.39 14.63 -11.20
C LEU A 169 8.45 14.97 -10.14
N THR A 170 8.71 14.01 -9.24
CA THR A 170 9.64 14.22 -8.12
C THR A 170 11.02 14.61 -8.63
N THR A 171 11.60 15.62 -8.01
CA THR A 171 13.01 15.97 -8.18
C THR A 171 13.82 15.41 -7.02
N ASP A 172 15.13 15.26 -7.20
CA ASP A 172 16.02 14.90 -6.08
C ASP A 172 15.85 15.82 -4.88
N ALA A 173 15.62 17.11 -5.11
CA ALA A 173 15.42 18.08 -4.04
C ALA A 173 14.12 17.80 -3.26
N ASP A 174 13.04 17.43 -3.96
CA ASP A 174 11.76 17.08 -3.35
C ASP A 174 11.87 15.76 -2.57
N THR A 175 12.50 14.75 -3.17
CA THR A 175 12.80 13.47 -2.51
C THR A 175 13.61 13.67 -1.23
N LEU A 176 14.65 14.51 -1.26
CA LEU A 176 15.47 14.83 -0.08
C LEU A 176 14.65 15.54 1.00
N LYS A 177 13.79 16.50 0.64
CA LYS A 177 12.87 17.15 1.59
C LYS A 177 11.90 16.15 2.21
N ALA A 178 11.34 15.25 1.42
CA ALA A 178 10.44 14.20 1.88
C ALA A 178 11.12 13.29 2.91
N PHE A 179 12.34 12.84 2.63
CA PHE A 179 13.15 12.04 3.54
C PHE A 179 13.55 12.78 4.81
N GLU A 180 13.91 14.06 4.71
CA GLU A 180 14.17 14.88 5.90
C GLU A 180 12.93 15.04 6.78
N TYR A 181 11.75 15.26 6.19
CA TYR A 181 10.51 15.35 6.95
C TYR A 181 10.19 14.01 7.62
N ALA A 182 10.31 12.89 6.89
CA ALA A 182 10.11 11.55 7.43
C ALA A 182 11.03 11.27 8.63
N GLN A 183 12.32 11.60 8.51
CA GLN A 183 13.29 11.47 9.60
C GLN A 183 12.89 12.32 10.81
N LYS A 184 12.60 13.62 10.61
CA LYS A 184 12.22 14.57 11.66
C LYS A 184 10.90 14.20 12.35
N SER A 185 10.00 13.53 11.63
CA SER A 185 8.71 13.06 12.17
C SER A 185 8.83 11.93 13.20
N GLY A 186 10.02 11.30 13.29
CA GLY A 186 10.26 10.15 14.14
C GLY A 186 9.81 8.81 13.53
N ALA A 187 9.50 8.79 12.23
CA ALA A 187 9.19 7.58 11.50
C ALA A 187 10.35 6.58 11.58
N ARG A 188 10.02 5.30 11.75
CA ARG A 188 11.00 4.19 11.80
C ARG A 188 11.00 3.36 10.52
N VAL A 189 9.98 3.54 9.70
CA VAL A 189 9.85 2.97 8.37
C VAL A 189 9.45 4.09 7.42
N ILE A 190 10.04 4.11 6.24
CA ILE A 190 9.66 4.99 5.14
C ILE A 190 9.27 4.09 3.97
N ASN A 191 8.03 4.23 3.51
CA ASN A 191 7.52 3.49 2.36
C ASN A 191 7.52 4.38 1.12
N CYS A 192 8.15 3.88 0.06
CA CYS A 192 8.22 4.49 -1.26
C CYS A 192 7.68 3.50 -2.29
N SER A 193 6.40 3.64 -2.64
CA SER A 193 5.72 2.82 -3.65
C SER A 193 5.94 3.35 -5.07
N TRP A 194 7.17 3.76 -5.36
CA TRP A 194 7.60 4.40 -6.61
C TRP A 194 9.11 4.14 -6.80
N GLY A 195 9.62 4.43 -7.99
CA GLY A 195 11.04 4.33 -8.34
C GLY A 195 11.34 5.17 -9.58
N THR A 196 12.59 5.59 -9.74
CA THR A 196 13.00 6.52 -10.81
C THR A 196 13.88 5.87 -11.88
N ASN A 197 14.49 4.70 -11.60
CA ASN A 197 15.57 4.11 -12.40
C ASN A 197 16.76 5.07 -12.66
N ASN A 198 16.88 6.14 -11.87
CA ASN A 198 17.95 7.13 -12.01
C ASN A 198 18.30 7.77 -10.65
N VAL A 199 18.71 6.94 -9.68
CA VAL A 199 19.08 7.44 -8.36
C VAL A 199 20.35 8.29 -8.41
N SER A 200 20.30 9.51 -7.89
CA SER A 200 21.51 10.34 -7.75
C SER A 200 22.31 9.99 -6.50
N ASP A 201 23.61 10.33 -6.51
CA ASP A 201 24.48 10.17 -5.35
C ASP A 201 23.95 10.89 -4.09
N ALA A 202 23.25 12.03 -4.27
CA ALA A 202 22.69 12.78 -3.16
C ALA A 202 21.55 12.01 -2.47
N VAL A 203 20.63 11.46 -3.27
CA VAL A 203 19.51 10.62 -2.77
C VAL A 203 20.06 9.33 -2.15
N ALA A 204 21.00 8.66 -2.80
CA ALA A 204 21.64 7.44 -2.28
C ALA A 204 22.37 7.70 -0.95
N HIS A 205 23.09 8.82 -0.82
CA HIS A 205 23.71 9.21 0.45
C HIS A 205 22.67 9.46 1.55
N LYS A 206 21.55 10.12 1.24
CA LYS A 206 20.50 10.35 2.23
C LYS A 206 19.83 9.05 2.69
N ILE A 207 19.57 8.13 1.76
CA ILE A 207 19.07 6.78 2.09
C ILE A 207 20.03 6.06 3.03
N LYS A 208 21.34 6.12 2.74
CA LYS A 208 22.36 5.55 3.62
C LYS A 208 22.35 6.19 5.01
N GLU A 209 22.23 7.51 5.11
CA GLU A 209 22.11 8.21 6.40
C GLU A 209 20.92 7.71 7.22
N LEU A 210 19.74 7.58 6.59
CA LEU A 210 18.54 7.03 7.23
C LEU A 210 18.78 5.59 7.73
N TYR A 211 19.44 4.77 6.93
CA TYR A 211 19.82 3.41 7.30
C TYR A 211 20.76 3.37 8.51
N ASP A 212 21.80 4.23 8.53
CA ASP A 212 22.78 4.32 9.62
C ASP A 212 22.09 4.76 10.95
N GLU A 213 21.00 5.51 10.87
CA GLU A 213 20.14 5.88 12.02
C GLU A 213 19.11 4.79 12.40
N GLY A 214 19.07 3.69 11.65
CA GLY A 214 18.18 2.56 11.87
C GLY A 214 16.73 2.84 11.45
N ILE A 215 16.52 3.71 10.47
CA ILE A 215 15.26 3.88 9.76
C ILE A 215 15.27 2.93 8.56
N VAL A 216 14.23 2.11 8.43
CA VAL A 216 14.10 1.19 7.29
C VAL A 216 13.44 1.94 6.15
N VAL A 217 14.15 2.09 5.02
CA VAL A 217 13.58 2.66 3.79
C VAL A 217 13.20 1.51 2.87
N VAL A 218 12.02 1.58 2.31
CA VAL A 218 11.39 0.47 1.60
C VAL A 218 10.95 0.94 0.23
N PHE A 219 11.40 0.23 -0.80
CA PHE A 219 11.17 0.59 -2.20
C PHE A 219 10.53 -0.56 -2.98
N ALA A 220 9.53 -0.21 -3.80
CA ALA A 220 8.96 -1.13 -4.77
C ALA A 220 9.93 -1.35 -5.94
N SER A 221 10.06 -2.60 -6.42
CA SER A 221 10.97 -2.94 -7.52
C SER A 221 10.50 -2.46 -8.90
N GLY A 222 9.26 -1.96 -9.02
CA GLY A 222 8.66 -1.53 -10.28
C GLY A 222 7.91 -2.63 -11.05
N ASN A 223 7.21 -2.19 -12.11
CA ASN A 223 6.12 -2.91 -12.78
C ASN A 223 6.39 -3.25 -14.27
N ASP A 224 7.65 -3.24 -14.67
CA ASP A 224 8.02 -3.42 -16.07
C ASP A 224 8.31 -4.89 -16.44
N GLY A 225 8.44 -5.78 -15.45
CA GLY A 225 8.65 -7.21 -15.66
C GLY A 225 10.01 -7.59 -16.22
N TYR A 226 11.01 -6.70 -16.13
CA TYR A 226 12.39 -6.95 -16.56
C TYR A 226 13.34 -7.15 -15.37
N SER A 227 14.56 -7.62 -15.68
CA SER A 227 15.67 -7.69 -14.72
C SER A 227 16.28 -6.29 -14.53
N LEU A 228 16.37 -5.85 -13.28
CA LEU A 228 17.01 -4.61 -12.85
C LEU A 228 18.55 -4.70 -12.95
N ASP A 229 19.12 -5.92 -12.89
CA ASP A 229 20.56 -6.15 -13.12
C ASP A 229 21.02 -5.83 -14.56
N ARG A 230 20.09 -5.44 -15.44
CA ARG A 230 20.41 -5.03 -16.80
C ARG A 230 21.26 -3.76 -16.77
N TYR A 231 22.35 -3.79 -17.55
CA TYR A 231 23.25 -2.64 -17.68
C TYR A 231 22.52 -1.32 -17.95
N GLY A 232 22.81 -0.32 -17.11
CA GLY A 232 22.29 1.05 -17.22
C GLY A 232 21.00 1.31 -16.46
N ILE A 233 20.49 0.35 -15.70
CA ILE A 233 19.42 0.57 -14.71
C ILE A 233 20.06 0.90 -13.37
N ASN A 234 19.48 1.86 -12.66
CA ASN A 234 19.90 2.32 -11.35
C ASN A 234 18.64 2.67 -10.55
N ASP A 235 17.98 1.66 -10.00
CA ASP A 235 16.74 1.82 -9.27
C ASP A 235 16.95 1.89 -7.74
N GLU A 236 16.13 2.65 -7.04
CA GLU A 236 16.21 2.81 -5.58
C GLU A 236 16.09 1.48 -4.85
N SER A 237 15.30 0.54 -5.39
CA SER A 237 15.09 -0.79 -4.81
C SER A 237 16.33 -1.70 -4.86
N GLU A 238 17.36 -1.35 -5.64
CA GLU A 238 18.60 -2.12 -5.74
C GLU A 238 19.69 -1.66 -4.75
N LEU A 239 19.45 -0.55 -4.03
CA LEU A 239 20.43 -0.04 -3.08
C LEU A 239 20.56 -0.98 -1.88
N ALA A 240 21.79 -1.36 -1.54
CA ALA A 240 22.08 -2.26 -0.41
C ALA A 240 21.59 -1.78 0.97
N PHE A 241 21.15 -0.53 1.09
CA PHE A 241 20.68 0.11 2.33
C PHE A 241 19.15 0.25 2.38
N VAL A 242 18.41 -0.26 1.39
CA VAL A 242 16.95 -0.30 1.39
C VAL A 242 16.45 -1.73 1.54
N LEU A 243 15.15 -1.87 1.79
CA LEU A 243 14.43 -3.11 1.56
C LEU A 243 13.75 -3.03 0.19
N GLY A 244 14.30 -3.70 -0.81
CA GLY A 244 13.76 -3.80 -2.16
C GLY A 244 12.69 -4.89 -2.25
N VAL A 245 11.48 -4.55 -2.71
CA VAL A 245 10.35 -5.48 -2.71
C VAL A 245 9.66 -5.59 -4.06
N GLY A 246 9.61 -6.83 -4.55
CA GLY A 246 8.81 -7.20 -5.71
C GLY A 246 7.43 -7.70 -5.36
N SER A 247 6.66 -8.00 -6.40
CA SER A 247 5.28 -8.47 -6.30
C SER A 247 5.16 -10.00 -6.48
N SER A 248 4.30 -10.60 -5.67
CA SER A 248 3.82 -11.97 -5.80
C SER A 248 2.31 -12.01 -6.07
N SER A 249 1.90 -13.04 -6.80
CA SER A 249 0.53 -13.25 -7.25
C SER A 249 -0.28 -14.08 -6.26
N GLU A 250 -1.59 -14.17 -6.52
CA GLU A 250 -2.49 -15.08 -5.82
C GLU A 250 -2.13 -16.56 -5.98
N SER A 251 -1.20 -16.90 -6.89
CA SER A 251 -0.66 -18.25 -7.07
C SER A 251 0.65 -18.48 -6.31
N ASN A 252 1.07 -17.55 -5.44
CA ASN A 252 2.33 -17.60 -4.68
C ASN A 252 3.59 -17.70 -5.58
N THR A 253 3.56 -17.01 -6.71
CA THR A 253 4.70 -16.87 -7.63
C THR A 253 4.96 -15.39 -7.87
N ARG A 254 6.18 -15.01 -8.30
CA ARG A 254 6.44 -13.64 -8.78
C ARG A 254 5.37 -13.24 -9.81
N SER A 255 4.76 -12.09 -9.61
CA SER A 255 3.84 -11.50 -10.59
C SER A 255 4.63 -11.18 -11.86
N SER A 256 4.06 -11.47 -13.02
CA SER A 256 4.73 -11.32 -14.31
C SER A 256 5.22 -9.89 -14.57
N TYR A 257 4.51 -8.90 -14.04
CA TYR A 257 4.86 -7.48 -14.13
C TYR A 257 5.93 -7.03 -13.11
N SER A 258 6.16 -7.78 -12.02
CA SER A 258 7.16 -7.38 -11.03
C SER A 258 8.53 -7.33 -11.70
N SER A 259 9.23 -6.21 -11.69
CA SER A 259 10.66 -6.25 -12.00
C SER A 259 11.37 -7.12 -10.94
N TYR A 260 12.56 -7.60 -11.28
CA TYR A 260 13.32 -8.53 -10.45
C TYR A 260 14.81 -8.29 -10.59
N GLY A 261 15.61 -8.74 -9.64
CA GLY A 261 17.07 -8.65 -9.72
C GLY A 261 17.72 -9.31 -8.53
N ASP A 262 19.04 -9.44 -8.56
CA ASP A 262 19.83 -10.06 -7.50
C ASP A 262 19.77 -9.25 -6.18
N SER A 263 19.52 -7.94 -6.28
CA SER A 263 19.40 -7.01 -5.14
C SER A 263 17.97 -6.89 -4.57
N ILE A 264 16.97 -7.55 -5.15
CA ILE A 264 15.60 -7.53 -4.61
C ILE A 264 15.48 -8.52 -3.46
N ASP A 265 15.18 -8.02 -2.26
CA ASP A 265 15.22 -8.81 -1.04
C ASP A 265 14.07 -9.82 -0.93
N ILE A 266 12.84 -9.38 -1.23
CA ILE A 266 11.62 -10.16 -0.98
C ILE A 266 10.54 -9.90 -2.04
N LEU A 267 9.54 -10.78 -2.06
CA LEU A 267 8.28 -10.57 -2.76
C LEU A 267 7.14 -10.45 -1.76
N ALA A 268 6.22 -9.51 -2.00
CA ALA A 268 5.02 -9.31 -1.19
C ALA A 268 3.73 -9.53 -2.01
N PRO A 269 2.60 -9.93 -1.41
CA PRO A 269 1.39 -10.26 -2.16
C PRO A 269 0.68 -9.03 -2.73
N ALA A 270 0.77 -8.80 -4.04
CA ALA A 270 0.07 -7.70 -4.73
C ALA A 270 -0.92 -8.19 -5.80
N GLY A 271 -0.82 -9.47 -6.20
CA GLY A 271 -1.75 -10.12 -7.13
C GLY A 271 -1.37 -9.94 -8.59
N GLU A 272 -1.84 -10.84 -9.45
CA GLU A 272 -1.68 -10.76 -10.91
C GLU A 272 -3.03 -10.47 -11.56
N ARG A 273 -4.01 -11.35 -11.33
CA ARG A 273 -5.30 -11.28 -11.99
C ARG A 273 -6.32 -10.49 -11.18
N ILE A 274 -6.24 -10.57 -9.86
CA ILE A 274 -7.26 -10.02 -8.96
C ILE A 274 -6.82 -8.78 -8.19
N GLY A 275 -5.52 -8.50 -8.14
CA GLY A 275 -4.96 -7.41 -7.34
C GLY A 275 -5.20 -7.62 -5.84
N ILE A 276 -5.01 -6.57 -5.04
CA ILE A 276 -5.41 -6.52 -3.64
C ILE A 276 -6.50 -5.47 -3.44
N VAL A 277 -7.36 -5.69 -2.45
CA VAL A 277 -8.39 -4.72 -2.01
C VAL A 277 -7.75 -3.76 -1.02
N ALA A 278 -7.96 -2.45 -1.23
CA ALA A 278 -7.41 -1.39 -0.40
C ALA A 278 -8.43 -0.24 -0.22
N THR A 279 -8.14 0.64 0.72
CA THR A 279 -8.86 1.90 0.95
C THR A 279 -8.83 2.79 -0.29
N ASP A 280 -9.91 3.52 -0.57
CA ASP A 280 -10.04 4.44 -1.69
C ASP A 280 -10.21 5.90 -1.20
N ASP A 281 -10.24 6.86 -2.14
CA ASP A 281 -10.51 8.27 -1.87
C ASP A 281 -12.02 8.59 -1.83
N TYR A 282 -12.87 7.70 -2.33
CA TYR A 282 -14.33 7.81 -2.26
C TYR A 282 -14.89 7.31 -0.93
N GLY A 283 -14.39 7.87 0.18
CA GLY A 283 -15.11 7.80 1.45
C GLY A 283 -16.55 8.30 1.26
N ALA A 284 -17.51 7.69 1.95
CA ALA A 284 -18.97 7.81 1.75
C ALA A 284 -19.52 9.24 1.48
N TYR A 285 -19.39 9.76 0.26
CA TYR A 285 -20.04 10.99 -0.19
C TYR A 285 -21.40 10.64 -0.79
N GLN A 286 -22.43 10.85 0.04
CA GLN A 286 -23.83 11.13 -0.28
C GLN A 286 -24.40 10.58 -1.61
N LEU A 287 -25.21 9.54 -1.43
CA LEU A 287 -26.45 9.22 -2.16
C LEU A 287 -27.07 10.40 -2.93
N GLY A 288 -26.67 10.56 -4.19
CA GLY A 288 -27.41 11.25 -5.22
C GLY A 288 -28.15 10.22 -6.07
N LEU A 289 -29.40 9.93 -5.71
CA LEU A 289 -30.30 9.06 -6.45
C LEU A 289 -30.43 9.51 -7.92
N HIS A 290 -30.03 8.64 -8.86
CA HIS A 290 -30.67 8.58 -10.18
C HIS A 290 -30.96 7.13 -10.57
N GLU A 291 -32.24 6.81 -10.38
CA GLU A 291 -33.07 5.73 -10.94
C GLU A 291 -32.38 4.47 -11.51
N GLY A 292 -32.50 3.39 -10.73
CA GLY A 292 -32.56 2.03 -11.25
C GLY A 292 -31.39 1.17 -10.80
N ILE A 293 -31.68 0.23 -9.89
CA ILE A 293 -30.79 -0.76 -9.25
C ILE A 293 -30.24 -0.25 -7.90
N LEU A 294 -30.51 -1.04 -6.86
CA LEU A 294 -30.04 -0.83 -5.49
C LEU A 294 -28.51 -1.02 -5.49
N GLU A 295 -27.74 0.06 -5.52
CA GLU A 295 -26.28 0.01 -5.50
C GLU A 295 -25.75 0.80 -4.29
N ASP A 296 -25.48 0.06 -3.22
CA ASP A 296 -24.83 0.56 -2.01
C ASP A 296 -23.35 0.91 -2.31
N GLY A 297 -23.10 2.15 -2.73
CA GLY A 297 -22.20 3.10 -2.06
C GLY A 297 -20.69 2.84 -1.89
N TYR A 298 -20.06 1.79 -2.45
CA TYR A 298 -18.60 1.59 -2.28
C TYR A 298 -17.89 1.12 -3.56
N THR A 299 -16.91 1.88 -4.04
CA THR A 299 -16.14 1.59 -5.28
C THR A 299 -14.69 1.22 -4.96
N PHE A 300 -14.42 -0.07 -4.71
CA PHE A 300 -13.05 -0.53 -4.39
C PHE A 300 -12.09 -0.41 -5.58
N PHE A 301 -10.87 0.05 -5.29
CA PHE A 301 -9.74 -0.10 -6.21
C PHE A 301 -9.18 -1.53 -6.14
N ARG A 302 -9.01 -2.14 -7.32
CA ARG A 302 -7.98 -3.16 -7.51
C ARG A 302 -6.69 -2.45 -7.88
N VAL A 303 -5.61 -2.78 -7.19
CA VAL A 303 -4.27 -2.35 -7.58
C VAL A 303 -3.88 -3.14 -8.85
N HIS A 304 -4.05 -2.55 -10.03
CA HIS A 304 -3.69 -3.13 -11.34
C HIS A 304 -2.77 -2.20 -12.14
N ARG A 305 -1.86 -2.83 -12.90
CA ARG A 305 -0.76 -2.30 -13.72
C ARG A 305 -1.00 -0.91 -14.32
N HIS A 306 -0.02 -0.01 -14.14
CA HIS A 306 0.44 0.86 -15.23
C HIS A 306 1.82 1.48 -14.94
N ARG A 307 2.31 2.21 -15.94
CA ARG A 307 3.68 2.60 -16.22
C ARG A 307 3.78 4.11 -16.10
N LEU A 308 4.51 4.64 -15.11
CA LEU A 308 5.04 6.00 -15.22
C LEU A 308 6.18 5.94 -16.25
N LEU A 309 5.83 6.17 -17.52
CA LEU A 309 6.81 6.64 -18.49
C LEU A 309 7.24 8.04 -18.02
N LEU A 310 8.31 8.11 -17.24
CA LEU A 310 9.17 9.30 -17.25
C LEU A 310 9.89 9.32 -18.60
N SER A 311 9.15 9.65 -19.65
CA SER A 311 9.77 9.99 -20.92
C SER A 311 10.32 11.40 -20.84
N GLN A 312 11.65 11.47 -20.78
CA GLN A 312 12.51 12.53 -21.32
C GLN A 312 12.50 13.89 -20.60
N VAL A 313 13.63 14.20 -19.94
CA VAL A 313 14.55 15.24 -20.43
C VAL A 313 15.95 14.65 -20.52
#